data_AF-A0A554R7P4-F1
#
_entry.id   AF-A0A554R7P4-F1
#
_cell.length_a   1.000
_cell.length_b   1.000
_cell.length_c   1.000
_cell.angle_alpha   90.00
_cell.angle_beta   90.00
_cell.angle_gamma   90.00
#
_symmetry.space_group_name_H-M   'P 1'
#
loop_
_entity.id
_entity.type
_entity.pdbx_description
1 polymer ?
#
loop_
_entity_poly.entity_id
_entity_poly.type
_entity_poly.pdbx_seq_one_letter_code
_entity_poly.pdbx_strand_id
1 'polypeptide(L)'
;MKTYNDFERVIRDYPWVENGLVVTYVRDADPTTVIAAMTDEFLGKAIGLSGVNERGWEELSIVGAAQLGAWTVAVAPMSLVGVSEELMLPLSVGREVVTQARVVEAVSSFNVWKNGECVVYFDPLLRCGFGLDPKAEGPLPDGRFHVLEASFAMAANYAGA
;
A
#
# COMPACT_ATOMS: atom_id res chain seq x y z
N MET A 1 -15.51 6.18 -10.69
CA MET A 1 -14.19 5.61 -10.99
C MET A 1 -13.15 6.64 -10.61
N LYS A 2 -12.25 6.30 -9.68
CA LYS A 2 -11.12 7.14 -9.27
C LYS A 2 -9.99 7.03 -10.29
N THR A 3 -9.20 8.09 -10.43
CA THR A 3 -8.04 8.18 -11.32
C THR A 3 -6.81 8.62 -10.53
N TYR A 4 -5.62 8.52 -11.13
CA TYR A 4 -4.38 8.94 -10.48
C TYR A 4 -4.41 10.43 -10.05
N ASN A 5 -5.10 11.29 -10.82
CA ASN A 5 -5.30 12.71 -10.50
C ASN A 5 -5.97 12.92 -9.13
N ASP A 6 -6.84 12.01 -8.69
CA ASP A 6 -7.51 12.10 -7.39
C ASP A 6 -6.53 11.94 -6.20
N PHE A 7 -5.32 11.42 -6.45
CA PHE A 7 -4.31 11.10 -5.45
C PHE A 7 -3.04 11.95 -5.54
N GLU A 8 -2.90 12.83 -6.53
CA GLU A 8 -1.73 13.73 -6.65
C GLU A 8 -1.46 14.54 -5.37
N ARG A 9 -2.53 14.94 -4.66
CA ARG A 9 -2.41 15.64 -3.39
C ARG A 9 -1.63 14.86 -2.33
N VAL A 10 -1.73 13.52 -2.34
CA VAL A 10 -1.05 12.68 -1.34
C VAL A 10 0.46 12.81 -1.50
N ILE A 11 0.95 12.78 -2.74
CA ILE A 11 2.37 12.94 -3.03
C ILE A 11 2.83 14.37 -2.70
N ARG A 12 2.03 15.37 -3.09
CA ARG A 12 2.35 16.78 -2.82
C ARG A 12 2.43 17.09 -1.32
N ASP A 13 1.46 16.61 -0.55
CA ASP A 13 1.33 16.93 0.87
C ASP A 13 2.21 16.02 1.74
N TYR A 14 2.61 14.85 1.23
CA TYR A 14 3.48 13.88 1.90
C TYR A 14 4.64 13.39 1.00
N PRO A 15 5.62 14.23 0.65
CA PRO A 15 6.65 13.88 -0.34
C PRO A 15 7.48 12.64 0.00
N TRP A 16 7.62 12.30 1.28
CA TRP A 16 8.35 11.12 1.75
C TRP A 16 7.76 9.79 1.25
N VAL A 17 6.48 9.76 0.84
CA VAL A 17 5.86 8.55 0.24
C VAL A 17 6.53 8.16 -1.07
N GLU A 18 7.28 9.07 -1.69
CA GLU A 18 8.06 8.77 -2.89
C GLU A 18 9.25 7.85 -2.63
N ASN A 19 9.74 7.77 -1.39
CA ASN A 19 10.86 6.90 -1.04
C ASN A 19 10.39 5.47 -0.81
N GLY A 20 9.23 5.30 -0.17
CA GLY A 20 8.65 3.98 0.01
C GLY A 20 7.41 4.00 0.86
N LEU A 21 6.34 3.40 0.35
CA LEU A 21 5.07 3.26 1.05
C LEU A 21 4.43 1.92 0.69
N VAL A 22 4.04 1.20 1.73
CA VAL A 22 3.12 0.08 1.64
C VAL A 22 1.78 0.48 2.21
N VAL A 23 0.71 0.17 1.49
CA VAL A 23 -0.67 0.39 1.95
C VAL A 23 -1.45 -0.89 1.84
N THR A 24 -2.06 -1.30 2.95
CA THR A 24 -2.79 -2.54 3.09
C THR A 24 -4.23 -2.25 3.48
N TYR A 25 -5.19 -2.70 2.68
CA TYR A 25 -6.61 -2.63 2.97
C TYR A 25 -7.06 -4.00 3.46
N VAL A 26 -7.58 -4.07 4.68
CA VAL A 26 -8.08 -5.32 5.28
C VAL A 26 -9.58 -5.19 5.49
N ARG A 27 -10.35 -6.07 4.87
CA ARG A 27 -11.80 -6.10 5.03
C ARG A 27 -12.17 -6.74 6.36
N ASP A 28 -13.20 -6.20 7.02
CA ASP A 28 -13.81 -6.78 8.22
C ASP A 28 -12.82 -7.04 9.37
N ALA A 29 -11.88 -6.11 9.57
CA ALA A 29 -10.95 -6.08 10.71
C ALA A 29 -10.85 -4.65 11.26
N ASP A 30 -10.68 -4.52 12.58
CA ASP A 30 -10.44 -3.23 13.21
C ASP A 30 -8.95 -2.83 13.17
N PRO A 31 -8.60 -1.53 13.34
CA PRO A 31 -7.22 -1.07 13.30
C PRO A 31 -6.26 -1.75 14.28
N THR A 32 -6.72 -2.11 15.48
CA THR A 32 -5.86 -2.76 16.48
C THR A 32 -5.49 -4.16 16.02
N THR A 33 -6.46 -4.91 15.50
CA THR A 33 -6.24 -6.24 14.92
C THR A 33 -5.27 -6.19 13.74
N VAL A 34 -5.42 -5.19 12.85
CA VAL A 34 -4.53 -5.05 11.68
C VAL A 34 -3.11 -4.68 12.10
N ILE A 35 -2.94 -3.73 13.03
CA ILE A 35 -1.61 -3.37 13.55
C ILE A 35 -0.95 -4.60 14.17
N ALA A 36 -1.64 -5.29 15.07
CA ALA A 36 -1.09 -6.47 15.75
C ALA A 36 -0.71 -7.60 14.79
N ALA A 37 -1.41 -7.75 13.66
CA ALA A 37 -1.10 -8.76 12.65
C ALA A 37 0.06 -8.35 11.73
N MET A 38 0.30 -7.06 11.55
CA MET A 38 1.34 -6.52 10.65
C MET A 38 2.64 -6.15 11.37
N THR A 39 2.65 -6.18 12.70
CA THR A 39 3.83 -5.90 13.53
C THR A 39 4.24 -7.15 14.31
N ASP A 40 5.50 -7.56 14.19
CA ASP A 40 6.11 -8.64 14.96
C ASP A 40 6.72 -8.15 16.29
N GLU A 41 7.03 -6.86 16.38
CA GLU A 41 7.61 -6.21 17.56
C GLU A 41 6.71 -5.08 18.09
N PHE A 42 6.65 -4.98 19.44
CA PHE A 42 5.93 -3.90 20.11
C PHE A 42 6.78 -2.62 20.11
N LEU A 43 6.75 -1.93 18.98
CA LEU A 43 7.41 -0.64 18.81
C LEU A 43 6.67 0.47 19.57
N GLY A 44 7.35 1.61 19.78
CA GLY A 44 6.76 2.77 20.45
C GLY A 44 5.49 3.30 19.75
N LYS A 45 4.83 4.31 20.34
CA LYS A 45 3.59 4.87 19.78
C LYS A 45 3.85 6.10 18.91
N ALA A 46 3.23 6.16 17.74
CA ALA A 46 3.13 7.36 16.90
C ALA A 46 1.67 7.82 16.75
N ILE A 47 1.46 9.10 16.42
CA ILE A 47 0.13 9.65 16.15
C ILE A 47 0.17 10.38 14.80
N GLY A 48 -0.80 10.07 13.94
CA GLY A 48 -0.93 10.68 12.63
C GLY A 48 0.13 10.22 11.63
N LEU A 49 -0.06 10.59 10.37
CA LEU A 49 0.77 10.11 9.28
C LEU A 49 2.22 10.66 9.34
N SER A 50 2.43 11.90 9.82
CA SER A 50 3.77 12.47 10.01
C SER A 50 4.58 11.68 11.03
N GLY A 51 4.00 11.38 12.19
CA GLY A 51 4.69 10.62 13.23
C GLY A 51 4.98 9.18 12.82
N VAL A 52 4.10 8.58 11.99
CA VAL A 52 4.35 7.26 11.38
C VAL A 52 5.54 7.32 10.42
N ASN A 53 5.63 8.36 9.57
CA ASN A 53 6.76 8.54 8.67
C ASN A 53 8.07 8.80 9.42
N GLU A 54 8.12 9.76 10.34
CA GLU A 54 9.34 10.15 11.06
C GLU A 54 10.02 8.94 11.69
N ARG A 55 9.23 8.07 12.34
CA ARG A 55 9.78 6.88 12.97
C ARG A 55 9.97 5.70 12.02
N GLY A 56 9.21 5.61 10.92
CA GLY A 56 9.36 4.56 9.92
C GLY A 56 10.75 4.52 9.26
N TRP A 57 11.49 5.63 9.32
CA TRP A 57 12.90 5.68 8.92
C TRP A 57 13.86 5.02 9.91
N GLU A 58 13.50 4.99 11.19
CA GLU A 58 14.30 4.39 12.26
C GLU A 58 13.86 2.94 12.53
N GLU A 59 12.59 2.63 12.28
CA GLU A 59 11.93 1.38 12.65
C GLU A 59 11.06 0.87 11.49
N LEU A 60 11.59 -0.07 10.68
CA LEU A 60 10.94 -0.58 9.46
C LEU A 60 9.64 -1.39 9.72
N SER A 61 9.29 -1.65 10.99
CA SER A 61 8.06 -2.37 11.38
C SER A 61 6.94 -1.44 11.87
N ILE A 62 7.06 -0.11 11.73
CA ILE A 62 5.99 0.80 12.13
C ILE A 62 4.81 0.74 11.17
N VAL A 63 3.64 0.48 11.72
CA VAL A 63 2.36 0.43 11.00
C VAL A 63 1.36 1.38 11.65
N GLY A 64 0.79 2.29 10.86
CA GLY A 64 -0.38 3.07 11.24
C GLY A 64 -1.63 2.50 10.58
N ALA A 65 -2.74 2.36 11.29
CA ALA A 65 -4.00 1.89 10.72
C ALA A 65 -5.19 2.76 11.10
N ALA A 66 -6.15 2.90 10.19
CA ALA A 66 -7.40 3.62 10.40
C ALA A 66 -8.57 2.91 9.73
N GLN A 67 -9.75 2.98 10.36
CA GLN A 67 -10.98 2.44 9.80
C GLN A 67 -11.53 3.37 8.70
N LEU A 68 -11.87 2.81 7.55
CA LEU A 68 -12.51 3.46 6.40
C LEU A 68 -13.68 2.58 5.90
N GLY A 69 -14.87 2.79 6.46
CA GLY A 69 -16.02 1.95 6.15
C GLY A 69 -15.78 0.49 6.54
N ALA A 70 -16.02 -0.44 5.62
CA ALA A 70 -15.79 -1.89 5.83
C ALA A 70 -14.30 -2.29 5.78
N TRP A 71 -13.41 -1.37 5.42
CA TRP A 71 -11.98 -1.60 5.29
C TRP A 71 -11.24 -0.93 6.43
N THR A 72 -10.23 -1.59 6.98
CA THR A 72 -9.16 -0.93 7.70
C THR A 72 -8.01 -0.70 6.72
N VAL A 73 -7.54 0.54 6.65
CA VAL A 73 -6.39 0.94 5.83
C VAL A 73 -5.18 1.08 6.74
N ALA A 74 -4.17 0.27 6.49
CA ALA A 74 -2.87 0.34 7.13
C ALA A 74 -1.83 0.96 6.18
N VAL A 75 -0.93 1.75 6.73
CA VAL A 75 0.19 2.38 6.05
C VAL A 75 1.48 2.02 6.78
N ALA A 76 2.49 1.61 6.01
CA ALA A 76 3.81 1.26 6.52
C ALA A 76 4.88 1.93 5.63
N PRO A 77 5.49 3.04 6.08
CA PRO A 77 6.57 3.71 5.36
C PRO A 77 7.80 2.81 5.28
N MET A 78 8.47 2.77 4.12
CA MET A 78 9.74 2.03 3.89
C MET A 78 9.75 0.54 4.30
N SER A 79 8.58 -0.06 4.52
CA SER A 79 8.44 -1.42 5.05
C SER A 79 8.17 -2.45 3.95
N LEU A 80 8.26 -3.74 4.30
CA LEU A 80 7.84 -4.87 3.46
C LEU A 80 6.66 -5.65 4.05
N VAL A 81 6.06 -5.19 5.15
CA VAL A 81 5.03 -5.95 5.87
C VAL A 81 3.83 -6.35 5.00
N GLY A 82 3.37 -5.48 4.10
CA GLY A 82 2.25 -5.76 3.19
C GLY A 82 2.62 -6.60 1.96
N VAL A 83 3.87 -7.02 1.80
CA VAL A 83 4.29 -7.98 0.75
C VAL A 83 4.79 -9.31 1.33
N SER A 84 4.91 -9.41 2.66
CA SER A 84 5.31 -10.64 3.35
C SER A 84 4.18 -11.66 3.32
N GLU A 85 4.40 -12.80 2.67
CA GLU A 85 3.47 -13.94 2.73
C GLU A 85 3.25 -14.42 4.16
N GLU A 86 4.28 -14.39 5.01
CA GLU A 86 4.21 -14.80 6.41
C GLU A 86 3.17 -13.97 7.19
N LEU A 87 3.01 -12.69 6.85
CA LEU A 87 2.05 -11.80 7.50
C LEU A 87 0.70 -11.77 6.76
N MET A 88 0.73 -11.77 5.42
CA MET A 88 -0.48 -11.58 4.60
C MET A 88 -1.33 -12.85 4.48
N LEU A 89 -0.71 -14.04 4.45
CA LEU A 89 -1.46 -15.30 4.39
C LEU A 89 -2.33 -15.47 5.65
N PRO A 90 -1.82 -15.38 6.90
CA PRO A 90 -2.65 -15.50 8.09
C PRO A 90 -3.69 -14.37 8.20
N LEU A 91 -3.32 -13.13 7.87
CA LEU A 91 -4.21 -11.98 7.95
C LEU A 91 -5.42 -12.11 7.01
N SER A 92 -5.23 -12.76 5.85
CA SER A 92 -6.28 -12.97 4.86
C SER A 92 -7.23 -14.14 5.15
N VAL A 93 -6.98 -14.96 6.18
CA VAL A 93 -7.90 -16.07 6.53
C VAL A 93 -9.25 -15.54 6.97
N GLY A 94 -10.32 -15.93 6.26
CA GLY A 94 -11.68 -15.44 6.50
C GLY A 94 -11.91 -13.99 6.10
N ARG A 95 -10.95 -13.38 5.38
CA ARG A 95 -10.95 -11.96 5.02
C ARG A 95 -10.47 -11.75 3.59
N GLU A 96 -10.59 -10.51 3.15
CA GLU A 96 -9.99 -10.01 1.93
C GLU A 96 -8.96 -8.96 2.28
N VAL A 97 -7.75 -9.09 1.74
CA VAL A 97 -6.65 -8.14 1.95
C VAL A 97 -6.15 -7.66 0.59
N VAL A 98 -6.05 -6.36 0.41
CA VAL A 98 -5.45 -5.75 -0.78
C VAL A 98 -4.20 -5.03 -0.35
N THR A 99 -3.07 -5.35 -0.94
CA THR A 99 -1.82 -4.65 -0.63
C THR A 99 -1.27 -3.99 -1.87
N GLN A 100 -0.83 -2.75 -1.72
CA GLN A 100 0.00 -2.08 -2.68
C GLN A 100 1.32 -1.73 -2.02
N ALA A 101 2.41 -1.93 -2.73
CA ALA A 101 3.74 -1.57 -2.29
C ALA A 101 4.44 -0.83 -3.40
N ARG A 102 5.07 0.29 -3.04
CA ARG A 102 6.11 0.92 -3.83
C ARG A 102 7.20 1.29 -2.84
N VAL A 103 8.32 0.60 -2.88
CA VAL A 103 9.51 0.89 -2.07
C VAL A 103 10.67 1.02 -3.04
N VAL A 104 11.29 2.20 -3.06
CA VAL A 104 12.40 2.50 -3.98
C VAL A 104 13.49 1.44 -3.79
N GLU A 105 14.01 0.94 -4.91
CA GLU A 105 15.06 -0.09 -4.98
C GLU A 105 14.70 -1.49 -4.43
N ALA A 106 13.50 -1.71 -3.90
CA ALA A 106 13.12 -2.98 -3.29
C ALA A 106 11.96 -3.69 -3.99
N VAL A 107 10.75 -3.13 -3.94
CA VAL A 107 9.54 -3.81 -4.43
C VAL A 107 8.51 -2.84 -4.98
N SER A 108 7.81 -3.29 -6.01
CA SER A 108 6.61 -2.69 -6.54
C SER A 108 5.59 -3.80 -6.75
N SER A 109 4.44 -3.74 -6.09
CA SER A 109 3.42 -4.78 -6.25
C SER A 109 2.01 -4.30 -5.92
N PHE A 110 1.05 -4.97 -6.54
CA PHE A 110 -0.35 -4.96 -6.16
C PHE A 110 -0.79 -6.41 -5.98
N ASN A 111 -1.31 -6.72 -4.78
CA ASN A 111 -1.73 -8.06 -4.40
C ASN A 111 -3.17 -8.05 -3.91
N VAL A 112 -3.90 -9.11 -4.21
CA VAL A 112 -5.16 -9.45 -3.55
C VAL A 112 -5.01 -10.80 -2.90
N TRP A 113 -5.21 -10.84 -1.58
CA TRP A 113 -5.17 -12.04 -0.77
C TRP A 113 -6.59 -12.38 -0.31
N LYS A 114 -6.97 -13.66 -0.43
CA LYS A 114 -8.25 -14.17 0.02
C LYS A 114 -8.05 -15.53 0.67
N ASN A 115 -8.51 -15.68 1.90
CA ASN A 115 -8.53 -16.95 2.62
C ASN A 115 -7.19 -17.70 2.64
N GLY A 116 -6.08 -16.98 2.83
CA GLY A 116 -4.75 -17.59 2.88
C GLY A 116 -4.14 -17.88 1.51
N GLU A 117 -4.60 -17.25 0.44
CA GLU A 117 -4.03 -17.38 -0.91
C GLU A 117 -3.88 -16.01 -1.58
N CYS A 118 -2.79 -15.79 -2.32
CA CYS A 118 -2.64 -14.66 -3.23
C CYS A 118 -3.35 -14.97 -4.55
N VAL A 119 -4.51 -14.35 -4.77
CA VAL A 119 -5.37 -14.61 -5.94
C VAL A 119 -5.13 -13.63 -7.09
N VAL A 120 -4.48 -12.49 -6.82
CA VAL A 120 -4.03 -11.52 -7.82
C VAL A 120 -2.66 -11.01 -7.41
N TYR A 121 -1.72 -11.00 -8.36
CA TYR A 121 -0.42 -10.38 -8.23
C TYR A 121 -0.05 -9.70 -9.55
N PHE A 122 0.42 -8.46 -9.49
CA PHE A 122 1.22 -7.88 -10.56
C PHE A 122 2.16 -6.81 -10.00
N ASP A 123 3.27 -6.58 -10.70
CA ASP A 123 4.20 -5.50 -10.40
C ASP A 123 3.91 -4.32 -11.34
N PRO A 124 3.46 -3.15 -10.82
CA PRO A 124 3.14 -2.01 -11.67
C PRO A 124 4.36 -1.38 -12.37
N LEU A 125 5.59 -1.73 -11.99
CA LEU A 125 6.82 -1.33 -12.69
C LEU A 125 7.24 -2.36 -13.76
N LEU A 126 7.04 -3.66 -13.51
CA LEU A 126 7.25 -4.70 -14.52
C LEU A 126 6.00 -4.81 -15.38
N ARG A 127 6.00 -4.12 -16.52
CA ARG A 127 4.89 -4.09 -17.50
C ARG A 127 4.39 -5.50 -17.86
N CYS A 128 3.44 -6.01 -17.09
CA CYS A 128 2.60 -7.16 -17.43
C CYS A 128 1.13 -6.78 -17.28
N GLY A 129 0.65 -5.94 -18.19
CA GLY A 129 -0.77 -5.91 -18.55
C GLY A 129 -1.57 -4.66 -18.18
N PHE A 130 -2.04 -3.99 -19.23
CA PHE A 130 -3.17 -3.05 -19.34
C PHE A 130 -2.99 -1.59 -18.93
N GLY A 131 -3.09 -0.70 -19.94
CA GLY A 131 -3.74 0.61 -19.80
C GLY A 131 -3.00 1.83 -20.34
N LEU A 132 -1.67 1.82 -20.41
CA LEU A 132 -0.86 2.93 -20.92
C LEU A 132 0.04 2.42 -22.05
N ASP A 133 0.26 3.26 -23.07
CA ASP A 133 0.98 2.92 -24.30
C ASP A 133 2.17 1.98 -24.02
N PRO A 134 2.15 0.73 -24.51
CA PRO A 134 3.20 -0.26 -24.25
C PRO A 134 4.57 0.18 -24.76
N LYS A 135 4.65 1.26 -25.55
CA LYS A 135 5.87 1.86 -26.12
C LYS A 135 6.36 3.12 -25.40
N ALA A 136 5.66 3.64 -24.40
CA ALA A 136 6.12 4.86 -23.71
C ALA A 136 7.37 4.54 -22.87
N GLU A 137 8.57 4.78 -23.39
CA GLU A 137 9.85 4.55 -22.69
C GLU A 137 10.17 5.63 -21.63
N GLY A 138 9.27 6.58 -21.43
CA GLY A 138 9.50 7.74 -20.58
C GLY A 138 8.33 8.05 -19.64
N PRO A 139 8.53 9.03 -18.75
CA PRO A 139 7.45 9.55 -17.93
C PRO A 139 6.27 10.10 -18.77
N LEU A 140 5.13 10.34 -18.13
CA LEU A 140 4.03 11.09 -18.74
C LEU A 140 4.49 12.51 -19.13
N PRO A 141 3.70 13.30 -19.90
CA PRO A 141 4.09 14.64 -20.36
C PRO A 141 4.51 15.63 -19.25
N ASP A 142 4.19 15.33 -17.98
CA ASP A 142 4.59 16.09 -16.79
C ASP A 142 5.97 15.67 -16.22
N GLY A 143 6.63 14.70 -16.84
CA GLY A 143 7.93 14.19 -16.40
C GLY A 143 7.87 13.16 -15.27
N ARG A 144 6.69 12.64 -14.91
CA ARG A 144 6.51 11.69 -13.79
C ARG A 144 6.05 10.30 -14.20
N PHE A 145 6.39 9.33 -13.37
CA PHE A 145 5.82 7.98 -13.38
C PHE A 145 4.76 7.92 -12.25
N HIS A 146 3.48 8.10 -12.58
CA HIS A 146 2.37 8.09 -11.59
C HIS A 146 2.03 6.69 -11.06
N VAL A 147 3.04 5.92 -10.68
CA VAL A 147 2.91 4.52 -10.25
C VAL A 147 2.17 4.45 -8.92
N LEU A 148 2.50 5.35 -7.99
CA LEU A 148 1.90 5.35 -6.66
C LEU A 148 0.45 5.87 -6.70
N GLU A 149 0.19 6.93 -7.46
CA GLU A 149 -1.14 7.49 -7.66
C GLU A 149 -2.07 6.55 -8.43
N ALA A 150 -1.56 5.87 -9.46
CA ALA A 150 -2.31 4.83 -10.16
C ALA A 150 -2.62 3.65 -9.24
N SER A 151 -1.66 3.25 -8.39
CA SER A 151 -1.87 2.18 -7.42
C SER A 151 -2.97 2.54 -6.41
N PHE A 152 -2.96 3.78 -5.89
CA PHE A 152 -4.02 4.28 -5.03
C PHE A 152 -5.39 4.25 -5.72
N ALA A 153 -5.46 4.66 -6.99
CA ALA A 153 -6.68 4.62 -7.77
C ALA A 153 -7.18 3.17 -7.97
N MET A 154 -6.29 2.22 -8.24
CA MET A 154 -6.65 0.80 -8.35
C MET A 154 -7.21 0.27 -7.03
N ALA A 155 -6.51 0.51 -5.91
CA ALA A 155 -6.95 0.06 -4.60
C ALA A 155 -8.29 0.69 -4.19
N ALA A 156 -8.49 2.00 -4.43
CA ALA A 156 -9.73 2.68 -4.13
C ALA A 156 -10.91 2.17 -4.99
N ASN A 157 -10.69 1.98 -6.29
CA ASN A 157 -11.73 1.41 -7.17
C ASN A 157 -12.06 -0.04 -6.79
N TYR A 158 -11.07 -0.83 -6.36
CA TYR A 158 -11.28 -2.20 -5.87
C TYR A 158 -12.06 -2.23 -4.55
N ALA A 159 -11.65 -1.41 -3.59
CA ALA A 159 -12.26 -1.34 -2.26
C ALA A 159 -13.63 -0.63 -2.23
N GLY A 160 -13.97 0.10 -3.30
CA GLY A 160 -15.20 0.89 -3.39
C GLY A 160 -15.14 2.21 -2.58
N ALA A 161 -13.94 2.80 -2.46
CA ALA A 161 -13.66 4.03 -1.70
C ALA A 161 -13.50 5.28 -2.59
#